data_AF-A0A7V3MCR6-F1
#
_entry.id   AF-A0A7V3MCR6-F1
#
_cell.length_a   1.000
_cell.length_b   1.000
_cell.length_c   1.000
_cell.angle_alpha   90.00
_cell.angle_beta   90.00
_cell.angle_gamma   90.00
#
_symmetry.space_group_name_H-M   'P 1'
#
loop_
_entity.id
_entity.type
_entity.pdbx_description
1 polymer ?
#
loop_
_entity_poly.entity_id
_entity_poly.type
_entity_poly.pdbx_seq_one_letter_code
_entity_poly.pdbx_strand_id
1 'polypeptide(L)'
;MKVIEIQKKQKDIVVKLLLTNPRSKVRIIRPDGTYIQTPTKDPWDQNCWVERMISYKQGNKLVELGEILKLKAEAGQQHFLDSLRDSLQQVNEFFTEKDYFQQPATEPEKVGKFAGYDVFRRQRDIFGYEGLLDTGMKVVSYAKPGEYTAALQPHFYVYLPINPDGVAEPDADRFFIGELQFPRKAKRNEQYTWCSVDDEIKEIVMGLAHTDRSGRDGLIEILESLKK
;
A
#
# COMPACT_ATOMS: atom_id res chain seq x y z
N MET A 1 7.18 13.72 14.36
CA MET A 1 5.91 12.98 14.36
C MET A 1 6.10 11.73 13.52
N LYS A 2 5.66 10.55 13.98
CA LYS A 2 5.77 9.31 13.19
C LYS A 2 4.77 9.35 12.03
N VAL A 3 5.20 8.90 10.85
CA VAL A 3 4.33 8.84 9.66
C VAL A 3 3.29 7.72 9.80
N ILE A 4 3.68 6.63 10.47
CA ILE A 4 2.84 5.47 10.73
C ILE A 4 2.97 5.13 12.23
N GLU A 5 1.84 4.93 12.89
CA GLU A 5 1.76 4.49 14.28
C GLU A 5 0.79 3.29 14.37
N ILE A 6 1.24 2.19 14.97
CA ILE A 6 0.46 0.95 15.11
C ILE A 6 0.25 0.71 16.60
N GLN A 7 -1.01 0.50 17.00
CA GLN A 7 -1.40 0.27 18.38
C GLN A 7 -2.39 -0.89 18.45
N LYS A 8 -2.25 -1.74 19.48
CA LYS A 8 -3.29 -2.70 19.83
C LYS A 8 -4.31 -2.03 20.75
N LYS A 9 -5.59 -2.04 20.38
CA LYS A 9 -6.71 -1.60 21.22
C LYS A 9 -7.65 -2.77 21.42
N GLN A 10 -7.66 -3.35 22.62
CA GLN A 10 -8.40 -4.57 22.92
C GLN A 10 -8.05 -5.72 21.95
N LYS A 11 -8.99 -6.09 21.06
CA LYS A 11 -8.82 -7.12 20.03
C LYS A 11 -8.37 -6.55 18.67
N ASP A 12 -8.47 -5.24 18.49
CA ASP A 12 -8.22 -4.59 17.21
C ASP A 12 -6.80 -4.04 17.10
N ILE A 13 -6.31 -3.99 15.87
CA ILE A 13 -5.06 -3.34 15.53
C ILE A 13 -5.38 -2.05 14.79
N VAL A 14 -5.01 -0.94 15.39
CA VAL A 14 -5.28 0.41 14.89
C VAL A 14 -4.00 1.00 14.32
N VAL A 15 -4.06 1.42 13.07
CA VAL A 15 -2.98 2.04 12.33
C VAL A 15 -3.34 3.50 12.05
N LYS A 16 -2.50 4.43 12.52
CA LYS A 16 -2.63 5.86 12.22
C LYS A 16 -1.61 6.26 11.17
N LEU A 17 -2.08 6.94 10.13
CA LEU A 17 -1.31 7.35 8.96
C LEU A 17 -1.32 8.88 8.83
N LEU A 18 -0.15 9.51 8.83
CA LEU A 18 -0.03 10.96 8.70
C LEU A 18 -0.31 11.40 7.25
N LEU A 19 -1.35 12.22 7.05
CA LEU A 19 -1.76 12.67 5.71
C LEU A 19 -0.95 13.85 5.18
N THR A 20 -0.38 14.66 6.06
CA THR A 20 0.27 15.92 5.68
C THR A 20 1.73 15.76 5.25
N ASN A 21 2.20 14.54 4.94
CA ASN A 21 3.55 14.30 4.44
C ASN A 21 3.54 13.60 3.05
N PRO A 22 3.25 14.35 1.98
CA PRO A 22 2.96 13.81 0.64
C PRO A 22 4.17 13.18 -0.06
N ARG A 23 5.40 13.42 0.43
CA ARG A 23 6.62 12.78 -0.09
C ARG A 23 6.96 11.45 0.61
N SER A 24 6.13 11.03 1.56
CA SER A 24 6.35 9.81 2.32
C SER A 24 5.77 8.56 1.63
N LYS A 25 5.84 7.42 2.32
CA LYS A 25 5.15 6.18 1.93
C LYS A 25 3.62 6.27 2.07
N VAL A 26 3.09 7.33 2.69
CA VAL A 26 1.67 7.62 2.85
C VAL A 26 1.31 8.88 2.08
N ARG A 27 0.32 8.81 1.20
CA ARG A 27 -0.10 9.91 0.32
C ARG A 27 -1.61 9.89 0.11
N ILE A 28 -2.16 11.00 -0.37
CA ILE A 28 -3.53 11.03 -0.90
C ILE A 28 -3.42 10.98 -2.43
N ILE A 29 -4.17 10.08 -3.05
CA ILE A 29 -4.23 9.88 -4.50
C ILE A 29 -5.62 10.14 -5.05
N ARG A 30 -5.68 10.67 -6.27
CA ARG A 30 -6.91 10.86 -7.03
C ARG A 30 -7.23 9.62 -7.89
N PRO A 31 -8.47 9.51 -8.42
CA PRO A 31 -8.87 8.45 -9.36
C PRO A 31 -8.01 8.31 -10.61
N ASP A 32 -7.38 9.38 -11.07
CA ASP A 32 -6.45 9.36 -12.20
C ASP A 32 -5.04 8.87 -11.83
N GLY A 33 -4.81 8.45 -10.58
CA GLY A 33 -3.53 8.01 -10.07
C GLY A 33 -2.56 9.15 -9.68
N THR A 34 -2.98 10.42 -9.78
CA THR A 34 -2.13 11.55 -9.41
C THR A 34 -2.13 11.79 -7.90
N TYR A 35 -0.95 12.13 -7.37
CA TYR A 35 -0.78 12.47 -5.95
C TYR A 35 -1.23 13.90 -5.65
N ILE A 36 -1.79 14.10 -4.47
CA ILE A 36 -1.98 15.43 -3.90
C ILE A 36 -0.65 15.93 -3.35
N GLN A 37 -0.02 16.85 -4.07
CA GLN A 37 1.33 17.34 -3.78
C GLN A 37 1.39 18.15 -2.48
N THR A 38 0.35 18.90 -2.15
CA THR A 38 0.29 19.66 -0.90
C THR A 38 -1.07 19.49 -0.21
N PRO A 39 -1.31 18.41 0.55
CA PRO A 39 -2.61 18.10 1.14
C PRO A 39 -3.22 19.22 2.00
N THR A 40 -2.40 20.10 2.59
CA THR A 40 -2.85 21.25 3.38
C THR A 40 -3.27 22.46 2.54
N LYS A 41 -3.00 22.47 1.24
CA LYS A 41 -3.31 23.57 0.31
C LYS A 41 -4.24 23.14 -0.82
N ASP A 42 -4.06 21.92 -1.31
CA ASP A 42 -4.75 21.36 -2.47
C ASP A 42 -6.00 20.59 -2.00
N PRO A 43 -7.20 20.94 -2.49
CA PRO A 43 -8.43 20.27 -2.08
C PRO A 43 -8.56 18.87 -2.68
N TRP A 44 -9.31 18.02 -1.99
CA TRP A 44 -9.70 16.67 -2.39
C TRP A 44 -11.12 16.32 -1.97
N ASP A 45 -11.64 15.26 -2.59
CA ASP A 45 -13.00 14.76 -2.41
C ASP A 45 -13.01 13.31 -1.87
N GLN A 46 -14.20 12.75 -1.70
CA GLN A 46 -14.42 11.38 -1.23
C GLN A 46 -13.99 10.30 -2.23
N ASN A 47 -13.75 10.66 -3.49
CA ASN A 47 -13.30 9.70 -4.51
C ASN A 47 -11.79 9.46 -4.46
N CYS A 48 -11.07 10.20 -3.62
CA CYS A 48 -9.65 9.99 -3.40
C CYS A 48 -9.40 8.78 -2.47
N TRP A 49 -8.18 8.25 -2.49
CA TRP A 49 -7.72 7.22 -1.54
C TRP A 49 -6.51 7.69 -0.77
N VAL A 50 -6.30 7.08 0.40
CA VAL A 50 -5.01 7.11 1.09
C VAL A 50 -4.17 5.97 0.54
N GLU A 51 -3.16 6.29 -0.27
CA GLU A 51 -2.14 5.35 -0.73
C GLU A 51 -1.11 5.12 0.38
N ARG A 52 -0.79 3.85 0.63
CA ARG A 52 0.29 3.41 1.51
C ARG A 52 1.18 2.39 0.82
N MET A 53 2.45 2.72 0.63
CA MET A 53 3.46 1.72 0.25
C MET A 53 3.86 0.93 1.50
N ILE A 54 3.19 -0.21 1.72
CA ILE A 54 3.39 -1.01 2.94
C ILE A 54 4.68 -1.82 2.87
N SER A 55 5.36 -1.93 4.01
CA SER A 55 6.51 -2.82 4.19
C SER A 55 6.21 -3.84 5.28
N TYR A 56 6.99 -4.92 5.35
CA TYR A 56 6.85 -5.92 6.42
C TYR A 56 8.15 -6.15 7.22
N LYS A 57 9.30 -5.78 6.65
CA LYS A 57 10.62 -5.92 7.27
C LYS A 57 11.53 -4.74 6.89
N GLN A 58 12.37 -4.30 7.83
CA GLN A 58 13.46 -3.35 7.59
C GLN A 58 14.72 -3.89 8.26
N GLY A 59 15.63 -4.46 7.45
CA GLY A 59 16.75 -5.26 7.99
C GLY A 59 16.23 -6.49 8.73
N ASN A 60 16.55 -6.64 10.01
CA ASN A 60 16.04 -7.73 10.85
C ASN A 60 14.80 -7.36 11.67
N LYS A 61 14.33 -6.11 11.54
CA LYS A 61 13.20 -5.61 12.34
C LYS A 61 11.89 -5.79 11.57
N LEU A 62 10.88 -6.37 12.23
CA LEU A 62 9.50 -6.32 11.76
C LEU A 62 9.00 -4.88 11.81
N VAL A 63 8.42 -4.41 10.70
CA VAL A 63 7.84 -3.07 10.59
C VAL A 63 6.48 -3.19 9.94
N GLU A 64 5.60 -2.24 10.23
CA GLU A 64 4.34 -2.09 9.49
C GLU A 64 3.52 -3.39 9.47
N LEU A 65 3.39 -4.08 8.33
CA LEU A 65 2.66 -5.35 8.26
C LEU A 65 3.25 -6.42 9.20
N GLY A 66 4.58 -6.48 9.33
CA GLY A 66 5.22 -7.41 10.25
C GLY A 66 4.88 -7.11 11.72
N GLU A 67 4.73 -5.83 12.08
CA GLU A 67 4.26 -5.44 13.42
C GLU A 67 2.79 -5.83 13.63
N ILE A 68 1.93 -5.68 12.61
CA ILE A 68 0.53 -6.13 12.65
C ILE A 68 0.45 -7.64 12.91
N LEU A 69 1.20 -8.44 12.14
CA LEU A 69 1.21 -9.91 12.29
C LEU A 69 1.74 -10.33 13.68
N LYS A 70 2.77 -9.65 14.18
CA LYS A 70 3.28 -9.87 15.54
C LYS A 70 2.22 -9.59 16.60
N LEU A 71 1.50 -8.47 16.50
CA LEU A 71 0.44 -8.12 17.45
C LEU A 71 -0.73 -9.11 17.42
N LYS A 72 -1.03 -9.71 16.27
CA LYS A 72 -2.01 -10.81 16.15
C LYS A 72 -1.55 -12.08 16.86
N ALA A 73 -0.27 -12.46 16.69
CA ALA A 73 0.32 -13.59 17.41
C ALA A 73 0.21 -13.37 18.94
N GLU A 74 0.60 -12.18 19.41
CA GLU A 74 0.48 -11.79 20.83
C GLU A 74 -0.98 -11.70 21.32
N ALA A 75 -1.95 -11.60 20.42
CA ALA A 75 -3.38 -11.67 20.73
C ALA A 75 -3.95 -13.10 20.73
N GLY A 76 -3.11 -14.12 20.51
CA GLY A 76 -3.54 -15.52 20.48
C GLY A 76 -4.26 -15.92 19.19
N GLN A 77 -4.14 -15.14 18.11
CA GLN A 77 -4.76 -15.45 16.82
C GLN A 77 -3.94 -16.44 15.97
N GLN A 78 -3.42 -17.51 16.58
CA GLN A 78 -2.52 -18.44 15.91
C GLN A 78 -3.19 -19.15 14.73
N HIS A 79 -4.45 -19.55 14.85
CA HIS A 79 -5.22 -20.16 13.76
C HIS A 79 -5.28 -19.28 12.50
N PHE A 80 -5.43 -17.96 12.67
CA PHE A 80 -5.41 -17.03 11.54
C PHE A 80 -4.03 -17.00 10.86
N LEU A 81 -2.95 -16.97 11.65
CA LEU A 81 -1.58 -16.96 11.13
C LEU A 81 -1.22 -18.27 10.41
N ASP A 82 -1.68 -19.40 10.94
CA ASP A 82 -1.47 -20.71 10.31
C ASP A 82 -2.24 -20.79 8.98
N SER A 83 -3.49 -20.34 8.95
CA SER A 83 -4.29 -20.27 7.71
C SER A 83 -3.66 -19.35 6.66
N LEU A 84 -3.09 -18.20 7.07
CA LEU A 84 -2.34 -17.33 6.16
C LEU A 84 -1.12 -18.04 5.57
N ARG A 85 -0.32 -18.70 6.42
CA ARG A 85 0.86 -19.44 5.98
C ARG A 85 0.48 -20.52 4.97
N ASP A 86 -0.55 -21.31 5.26
CA ASP A 86 -0.98 -22.39 4.36
C ASP A 86 -1.44 -21.82 3.01
N SER A 87 -2.12 -20.66 3.02
CA SER A 87 -2.49 -19.93 1.80
C SER A 87 -1.25 -19.46 1.02
N LEU A 88 -0.24 -18.91 1.70
CA LEU A 88 1.01 -18.48 1.09
C LEU A 88 1.78 -19.64 0.43
N GLN A 89 1.71 -20.84 0.99
CA GLN A 89 2.35 -22.03 0.40
C GLN A 89 1.71 -22.44 -0.93
N GLN A 90 0.44 -22.09 -1.17
CA GLN A 90 -0.24 -22.34 -2.44
C GLN A 90 0.09 -21.30 -3.52
N VAL A 91 0.70 -20.16 -3.16
CA VAL A 91 1.09 -19.13 -4.12
C VAL A 91 2.25 -19.62 -5.00
N ASN A 92 1.97 -19.85 -6.27
CA ASN A 92 2.91 -20.35 -7.27
C ASN A 92 3.04 -19.44 -8.51
N GLU A 93 2.24 -18.38 -8.60
CA GLU A 93 2.28 -17.38 -9.67
C GLU A 93 2.71 -16.02 -9.15
N PHE A 94 3.68 -15.41 -9.83
CA PHE A 94 4.31 -14.16 -9.42
C PHE A 94 4.25 -13.11 -10.53
N PHE A 95 3.89 -11.89 -10.17
CA PHE A 95 3.78 -10.75 -11.08
C PHE A 95 5.11 -10.45 -11.78
N THR A 96 6.24 -10.54 -11.06
CA THR A 96 7.58 -10.32 -11.62
C THR A 96 8.02 -11.36 -12.65
N GLU A 97 7.36 -12.53 -12.69
CA GLU A 97 7.68 -13.64 -13.59
C GLU A 97 6.82 -13.64 -14.86
N LYS A 98 5.92 -12.67 -15.04
CA LYS A 98 5.04 -12.57 -16.21
C LYS A 98 5.70 -11.80 -17.36
N ASP A 99 5.40 -12.18 -18.60
CA ASP A 99 6.01 -11.60 -19.81
C ASP A 99 5.85 -10.07 -19.90
N TYR A 100 4.69 -9.55 -19.48
CA TYR A 100 4.42 -8.12 -19.49
C TYR A 100 5.24 -7.34 -18.44
N PHE A 101 5.84 -8.00 -17.44
CA PHE A 101 6.65 -7.34 -16.42
C PHE A 101 8.01 -6.88 -16.97
N GLN A 102 8.58 -7.58 -17.95
CA GLN A 102 9.93 -7.31 -18.47
C GLN A 102 9.97 -6.55 -19.80
N GLN A 103 8.87 -5.89 -20.19
CA GLN A 103 8.85 -5.22 -21.48
C GLN A 103 9.90 -4.08 -21.57
N PRO A 104 10.73 -4.08 -22.63
CA PRO A 104 11.70 -3.02 -22.86
C PRO A 104 10.97 -1.69 -23.12
N ALA A 105 11.62 -0.58 -22.80
CA ALA A 105 11.12 0.73 -23.22
C ALA A 105 11.11 0.79 -24.76
N THR A 106 10.17 1.55 -25.34
CA THR A 106 10.18 1.79 -26.78
C THR A 106 11.42 2.60 -27.18
N GLU A 107 11.83 2.42 -28.44
CA GLU A 107 12.91 3.23 -29.01
C GLU A 107 12.59 4.73 -28.87
N PRO A 108 13.56 5.58 -28.47
CA PRO A 108 13.34 7.01 -28.32
C PRO A 108 12.94 7.65 -29.66
N GLU A 109 11.81 8.35 -29.65
CA GLU A 109 11.29 9.07 -30.82
C GLU A 109 11.68 10.55 -30.74
N LYS A 110 12.33 11.10 -31.76
CA LYS A 110 12.64 12.53 -31.81
C LYS A 110 11.36 13.33 -32.07
N VAL A 111 10.98 14.19 -31.11
CA VAL A 111 9.72 14.97 -31.15
C VAL A 111 9.92 16.45 -31.44
N GLY A 112 11.16 16.94 -31.48
CA GLY A 112 11.42 18.31 -31.85
C GLY A 112 12.81 18.81 -31.48
N LYS A 113 12.91 20.14 -31.34
CA LYS A 113 14.11 20.83 -30.86
C LYS A 113 13.76 21.84 -29.76
N PHE A 114 14.63 21.97 -28.78
CA PHE A 114 14.57 23.01 -27.74
C PHE A 114 15.95 23.63 -27.61
N ALA A 115 16.07 24.95 -27.85
CA ALA A 115 17.33 25.69 -27.75
C ALA A 115 18.52 25.05 -28.50
N GLY A 116 18.27 24.45 -29.67
CA GLY A 116 19.30 23.77 -30.48
C GLY A 116 19.54 22.30 -30.12
N TYR A 117 18.99 21.81 -29.01
CA TYR A 117 19.05 20.40 -28.61
C TYR A 117 17.90 19.60 -29.22
N ASP A 118 18.18 18.36 -29.61
CA ASP A 118 17.14 17.42 -30.05
C ASP A 118 16.33 16.91 -28.84
N VAL A 119 15.01 16.96 -28.94
CA VAL A 119 14.09 16.49 -27.90
C VAL A 119 13.55 15.13 -28.30
N PHE A 120 13.62 14.16 -27.38
CA PHE A 120 13.14 12.80 -27.58
C PHE A 120 12.03 12.44 -26.60
N ARG A 121 11.00 11.74 -27.08
CA ARG A 121 9.98 11.08 -26.29
C ARG A 121 10.38 9.61 -26.10
N ARG A 122 10.30 9.12 -24.87
CA ARG A 122 10.42 7.69 -24.55
C ARG A 122 9.10 7.23 -23.94
N GLN A 123 8.58 6.11 -24.42
CA GLN A 123 7.37 5.50 -23.86
C GLN A 123 7.72 4.12 -23.31
N ARG A 124 6.99 3.73 -22.27
CA ARG A 124 7.09 2.39 -21.68
C ARG A 124 5.73 2.08 -21.09
N ASP A 125 5.20 0.91 -21.43
CA ASP A 125 3.99 0.41 -20.81
C ASP A 125 4.29 0.00 -19.36
N ILE A 126 3.45 0.46 -18.44
CA ILE A 126 3.52 0.10 -17.03
C ILE A 126 2.34 -0.80 -16.74
N PHE A 127 2.63 -2.07 -16.48
CA PHE A 127 1.63 -3.03 -16.07
C PHE A 127 1.52 -3.05 -14.55
N GLY A 128 0.34 -3.46 -14.09
CA GLY A 128 0.04 -3.66 -12.69
C GLY A 128 -1.14 -4.60 -12.53
N TYR A 129 -1.39 -4.99 -11.29
CA TYR A 129 -2.61 -5.67 -10.92
C TYR A 129 -3.27 -4.92 -9.75
N GLU A 130 -4.59 -5.01 -9.65
CA GLU A 130 -5.36 -4.53 -8.50
C GLU A 130 -6.33 -5.59 -8.03
N GLY A 131 -6.52 -5.68 -6.70
CA GLY A 131 -7.57 -6.45 -6.05
C GLY A 131 -8.42 -5.51 -5.20
N LEU A 132 -9.75 -5.54 -5.36
CA LEU A 132 -10.71 -4.72 -4.63
C LEU A 132 -11.48 -5.61 -3.64
N LEU A 133 -11.48 -5.24 -2.36
CA LEU A 133 -12.30 -5.90 -1.35
C LEU A 133 -13.66 -5.21 -1.22
N ASP A 134 -14.62 -5.92 -0.62
CA ASP A 134 -15.94 -5.40 -0.27
C ASP A 134 -15.88 -4.17 0.66
N THR A 135 -14.78 -4.01 1.41
CA THR A 135 -14.55 -2.83 2.27
C THR A 135 -14.16 -1.57 1.49
N GLY A 136 -14.00 -1.67 0.16
CA GLY A 136 -13.51 -0.58 -0.69
C GLY A 136 -11.98 -0.41 -0.68
N MET A 137 -11.27 -1.17 0.16
CA MET A 137 -9.81 -1.24 0.13
C MET A 137 -9.34 -1.86 -1.17
N LYS A 138 -8.26 -1.32 -1.76
CA LYS A 138 -7.55 -1.97 -2.86
C LYS A 138 -6.13 -2.35 -2.48
N VAL A 139 -5.67 -3.49 -2.96
CA VAL A 139 -4.26 -3.83 -3.05
C VAL A 139 -3.81 -3.65 -4.49
N VAL A 140 -2.67 -3.00 -4.70
CA VAL A 140 -2.21 -2.65 -6.05
C VAL A 140 -0.72 -2.86 -6.15
N SER A 141 -0.25 -3.42 -7.26
CA SER A 141 1.18 -3.47 -7.57
C SER A 141 1.44 -2.98 -8.98
N TYR A 142 2.51 -2.19 -9.16
CA TYR A 142 2.95 -1.70 -10.46
C TYR A 142 4.42 -2.04 -10.71
N ALA A 143 4.76 -2.33 -11.96
CA ALA A 143 6.15 -2.44 -12.40
C ALA A 143 6.72 -1.04 -12.66
N LYS A 144 7.53 -0.50 -11.73
CA LYS A 144 8.18 0.82 -11.90
C LYS A 144 9.70 0.67 -11.98
N PRO A 145 10.41 1.52 -12.74
CA PRO A 145 11.88 1.52 -12.73
C PRO A 145 12.39 1.69 -11.29
N GLY A 146 13.37 0.87 -10.89
CA GLY A 146 14.02 1.04 -9.60
C GLY A 146 14.83 2.34 -9.54
N GLU A 147 14.92 2.97 -8.38
CA GLU A 147 15.67 4.23 -8.19
C GLU A 147 17.17 4.10 -8.56
N TYR A 148 17.72 2.88 -8.45
CA TYR A 148 19.15 2.60 -8.69
C TYR A 148 19.38 1.40 -9.63
N THR A 149 18.33 0.88 -10.28
CA THR A 149 18.43 -0.29 -11.16
C THR A 149 17.75 0.00 -12.49
N ALA A 150 18.39 -0.38 -13.60
CA ALA A 150 17.74 -0.32 -14.93
C ALA A 150 16.54 -1.29 -15.04
N ALA A 151 16.47 -2.28 -14.14
CA ALA A 151 15.37 -3.22 -14.03
C ALA A 151 14.11 -2.58 -13.43
N LEU A 152 12.95 -3.07 -13.90
CA LEU A 152 11.67 -2.81 -13.27
C LEU A 152 11.61 -3.53 -11.91
N GLN A 153 11.09 -2.84 -10.92
CA GLN A 153 10.88 -3.31 -9.57
C GLN A 153 9.38 -3.26 -9.28
N PRO A 154 8.81 -4.30 -8.67
CA PRO A 154 7.43 -4.22 -8.26
C PRO A 154 7.30 -3.23 -7.11
N HIS A 155 6.28 -2.38 -7.18
CA HIS A 155 5.92 -1.47 -6.12
C HIS A 155 4.51 -1.79 -5.66
N PHE A 156 4.41 -2.33 -4.45
CA PHE A 156 3.14 -2.70 -3.83
C PHE A 156 2.59 -1.57 -2.96
N TYR A 157 1.30 -1.33 -3.10
CA TYR A 157 0.56 -0.29 -2.40
C TYR A 157 -0.77 -0.83 -1.87
N VAL A 158 -1.23 -0.24 -0.79
CA VAL A 158 -2.59 -0.41 -0.27
C VAL A 158 -3.31 0.92 -0.42
N TYR A 159 -4.47 0.93 -1.07
CA TYR A 159 -5.32 2.11 -1.22
C TYR A 159 -6.49 1.98 -0.26
N LEU A 160 -6.53 2.87 0.73
CA LEU A 160 -7.56 2.91 1.75
C LEU A 160 -8.62 3.94 1.34
N PRO A 161 -9.91 3.56 1.30
CA PRO A 161 -10.97 4.45 0.87
C PRO A 161 -11.17 5.58 1.88
N ILE A 162 -11.49 6.77 1.40
CA ILE A 162 -11.85 7.87 2.27
C ILE A 162 -13.36 7.77 2.56
N ASN A 163 -13.72 7.39 3.79
CA ASN A 163 -15.12 7.32 4.20
C ASN A 163 -15.64 8.72 4.58
N PRO A 164 -16.62 9.29 3.84
CA PRO A 164 -17.21 10.59 4.17
C PRO A 164 -18.03 10.59 5.46
N ASP A 165 -18.59 9.44 5.86
CA ASP A 165 -19.57 9.37 6.94
C ASP A 165 -18.97 9.43 8.34
N GLY A 166 -17.63 9.43 8.44
CA GLY A 166 -16.94 10.20 9.46
C GLY A 166 -17.58 10.21 10.86
N VAL A 167 -17.93 9.06 11.45
CA VAL A 167 -18.23 8.96 12.89
C VAL A 167 -17.61 7.68 13.48
N ALA A 168 -16.93 7.86 14.62
CA ALA A 168 -16.27 6.79 15.36
C ALA A 168 -17.26 6.10 16.30
N GLU A 169 -17.78 4.94 15.89
CA GLU A 169 -18.16 3.90 16.86
C GLU A 169 -17.28 2.67 16.69
N PRO A 170 -16.85 2.02 17.81
CA PRO A 170 -15.89 0.91 17.79
C PRO A 170 -16.30 -0.28 16.91
N ASP A 171 -17.58 -0.41 16.55
CA ASP A 171 -18.12 -1.58 15.86
C ASP A 171 -18.59 -1.30 14.41
N ALA A 172 -18.59 -0.05 13.93
CA ALA A 172 -19.24 0.31 12.66
C ALA A 172 -18.29 0.71 11.51
N ASP A 173 -17.19 1.43 11.76
CA ASP A 173 -16.38 2.01 10.68
C ASP A 173 -14.86 1.82 10.85
N ARG A 174 -14.27 1.10 9.89
CA ARG A 174 -12.87 0.64 9.88
C ARG A 174 -11.87 1.69 9.37
N PHE A 175 -12.37 2.79 8.83
CA PHE A 175 -11.63 3.81 8.08
C PHE A 175 -12.17 5.20 8.42
N PHE A 176 -11.37 6.07 9.05
CA PHE A 176 -11.91 7.34 9.55
C PHE A 176 -10.90 8.49 9.62
N ILE A 177 -11.39 9.70 9.30
CA ILE A 177 -10.67 10.99 9.34
C ILE A 177 -11.57 12.09 9.93
N GLY A 178 -12.15 11.91 11.12
CA GLY A 178 -13.09 12.91 11.64
C GLY A 178 -14.38 12.99 10.81
N GLU A 179 -15.27 13.91 11.17
CA GLU A 179 -16.36 14.33 10.27
C GLU A 179 -15.77 15.03 9.04
N LEU A 180 -16.18 14.60 7.84
CA LEU A 180 -15.67 15.08 6.57
C LEU A 180 -16.76 15.84 5.79
N GLN A 181 -16.51 17.11 5.49
CA GLN A 181 -17.21 17.82 4.42
C GLN A 181 -16.28 17.95 3.22
N PHE A 182 -16.77 17.65 2.02
CA PHE A 182 -15.99 17.70 0.78
C PHE A 182 -16.49 18.81 -0.17
N PRO A 183 -15.62 19.38 -1.03
CA PRO A 183 -14.16 19.17 -1.07
C PRO A 183 -13.46 19.84 0.12
N ARG A 184 -12.31 19.30 0.55
CA ARG A 184 -11.55 19.85 1.69
C ARG A 184 -10.04 19.73 1.55
N LYS A 185 -9.34 20.37 2.48
CA LYS A 185 -7.89 20.28 2.68
C LYS A 185 -7.59 19.50 3.95
N ALA A 186 -6.41 18.92 4.02
CA ALA A 186 -5.93 18.27 5.24
C ALA A 186 -5.62 19.33 6.31
N LYS A 187 -6.02 19.10 7.56
CA LYS A 187 -5.57 19.91 8.70
C LYS A 187 -4.09 19.65 8.97
N ARG A 188 -3.38 20.59 9.60
CA ARG A 188 -1.97 20.39 9.97
C ARG A 188 -1.84 19.15 10.85
N ASN A 189 -0.96 18.23 10.47
CA ASN A 189 -0.72 16.96 11.16
C ASN A 189 -1.96 16.03 11.23
N GLU A 190 -2.92 16.18 10.33
CA GLU A 190 -4.09 15.31 10.28
C GLU A 190 -3.69 13.86 10.00
N GLN A 191 -4.33 12.94 10.71
CA GLN A 191 -4.09 11.51 10.63
C GLN A 191 -5.34 10.79 10.15
N TYR A 192 -5.12 9.79 9.30
CA TYR A 192 -6.10 8.79 8.92
C TYR A 192 -5.99 7.59 9.87
N THR A 193 -7.11 7.07 10.33
CA THR A 193 -7.13 5.86 11.17
C THR A 193 -7.69 4.69 10.39
N TRP A 194 -6.96 3.58 10.38
CA TRP A 194 -7.36 2.29 9.85
C TRP A 194 -7.42 1.26 10.99
N CYS A 195 -8.57 0.63 11.19
CA CYS A 195 -8.73 -0.52 12.07
C CYS A 195 -8.68 -1.78 11.21
N SER A 196 -7.55 -2.48 11.23
CA SER A 196 -7.30 -3.57 10.27
C SER A 196 -8.06 -4.84 10.66
N VAL A 197 -8.81 -5.40 9.73
CA VAL A 197 -9.48 -6.69 9.91
C VAL A 197 -8.75 -7.85 9.22
N ASP A 198 -9.13 -9.07 9.57
CA ASP A 198 -8.48 -10.30 9.11
C ASP A 198 -8.47 -10.43 7.58
N ASP A 199 -9.59 -10.16 6.92
CA ASP A 199 -9.70 -10.26 5.45
C ASP A 199 -8.81 -9.24 4.73
N GLU A 200 -8.71 -8.02 5.26
CA GLU A 200 -7.85 -6.98 4.69
C GLU A 200 -6.37 -7.34 4.85
N ILE A 201 -6.00 -7.86 6.01
CA ILE A 201 -4.63 -8.31 6.26
C ILE A 201 -4.29 -9.50 5.37
N LYS A 202 -5.23 -10.43 5.20
CA LYS A 202 -5.08 -11.56 4.29
C LYS A 202 -4.85 -11.07 2.87
N GLU A 203 -5.66 -10.15 2.36
CA GLU A 203 -5.51 -9.64 1.00
C GLU A 203 -4.18 -8.88 0.80
N ILE A 204 -3.75 -8.10 1.78
CA ILE A 204 -2.45 -7.43 1.76
C ILE A 204 -1.30 -8.45 1.70
N VAL A 205 -1.36 -9.50 2.53
CA VAL A 205 -0.37 -10.58 2.56
C VAL A 205 -0.34 -11.35 1.24
N MET A 206 -1.51 -11.69 0.70
CA MET A 206 -1.62 -12.42 -0.56
C MET A 206 -1.15 -11.58 -1.75
N GLY A 207 -1.51 -10.30 -1.82
CA GLY A 207 -1.02 -9.38 -2.84
C GLY A 207 0.51 -9.26 -2.81
N LEU A 208 1.10 -9.02 -1.64
CA LEU A 208 2.56 -9.02 -1.51
C LEU A 208 3.20 -10.34 -1.95
N ALA A 209 2.59 -11.48 -1.62
CA ALA A 209 3.11 -12.78 -2.00
C ALA A 209 3.02 -13.06 -3.51
N HIS A 210 1.96 -12.61 -4.18
CA HIS A 210 1.82 -12.69 -5.63
C HIS A 210 2.71 -11.68 -6.36
N THR A 211 3.30 -10.72 -5.65
CA THR A 211 4.19 -9.73 -6.27
C THR A 211 5.48 -10.39 -6.74
N ASP A 212 6.19 -11.06 -5.84
CA ASP A 212 7.42 -11.77 -6.15
C ASP A 212 7.70 -12.90 -5.14
N ARG A 213 8.53 -13.85 -5.55
CA ARG A 213 8.84 -15.06 -4.76
C ARG A 213 9.53 -14.73 -3.43
N SER A 214 10.42 -13.74 -3.42
CA SER A 214 11.12 -13.33 -2.20
C SER A 214 10.17 -12.69 -1.19
N GLY A 215 9.15 -11.98 -1.67
CA GLY A 215 8.05 -11.42 -0.90
C GLY A 215 7.28 -12.51 -0.17
N ARG A 216 6.81 -13.52 -0.93
CA ARG A 216 6.12 -14.71 -0.37
C ARG A 216 6.98 -15.42 0.67
N ASP A 217 8.22 -15.75 0.32
CA ASP A 217 9.11 -16.54 1.19
C ASP A 217 9.45 -15.78 2.47
N GLY A 218 9.69 -14.47 2.37
CA GLY A 218 9.92 -13.60 3.53
C GLY A 218 8.70 -13.48 4.45
N LEU A 219 7.48 -13.48 3.91
CA LEU A 219 6.25 -13.51 4.72
C LEU A 219 6.08 -14.86 5.42
N ILE A 220 6.38 -15.98 4.76
CA ILE A 220 6.38 -17.31 5.37
C ILE A 220 7.38 -17.37 6.53
N GLU A 221 8.62 -16.90 6.33
CA GLU A 221 9.66 -16.83 7.38
C GLU A 221 9.16 -16.08 8.61
N ILE A 222 8.48 -14.94 8.40
CA ILE A 222 7.89 -14.16 9.49
C ILE A 222 6.83 -14.96 10.23
N LEU A 223 5.87 -15.57 9.51
CA LEU A 223 4.79 -16.33 10.14
C LEU A 223 5.33 -17.52 10.95
N GLU A 224 6.33 -18.23 10.43
CA GLU A 224 7.00 -19.31 11.15
C GLU A 224 7.74 -18.81 12.40
N SER A 225 8.41 -17.65 12.32
CA SER A 225 9.10 -17.05 13.47
C SER A 225 8.16 -16.59 14.60
N LEU A 226 6.87 -16.41 14.29
CA LEU A 226 5.85 -15.99 15.25
C LEU A 226 5.15 -17.17 15.93
N LYS A 227 5.35 -18.42 15.45
CA LYS A 227 4.84 -19.62 16.11
C LYS A 227 5.56 -19.85 17.43
N LYS A 228 4.81 -20.14 18.48
CA LYS A 228 5.32 -20.56 19.78
C LYS A 228 5.10 -22.06 19.97
#